data_AF-A0A1V4WWT5-F1
#
_entry.id   AF-A0A1V4WWT5-F1
#
_cell.length_a   1.000
_cell.length_b   1.000
_cell.length_c   1.000
_cell.angle_alpha   90.00
_cell.angle_beta   90.00
_cell.angle_gamma   90.00
#
_symmetry.space_group_name_H-M   'P 1'
#
loop_
_entity.id
_entity.type
_entity.pdbx_description
1 polymer ?
#
loop_
_entity_poly.entity_id
_entity_poly.type
_entity_poly.pdbx_seq_one_letter_code
_entity_poly.pdbx_strand_id
1 'polypeptide(L)'
;MPLFGCARWLSIPLVAVISICGPIVLSQRETLASDVDKMAECAAIENDGDRLKCYDKLSGRKPGKPSASPGTPAAAAPPTAGSAKVEKVEDGPPPAEQSVMARHWDLDTQSRSSSFVIRPYRPNYLLPLAYNNSPNMDASLDLDPDARPQKAEAKFQISFKVKLWEDVLGKDMDLWFAYTQLAFWQVYNKEFSSPFRETDYEPELLLNFRTDYDLLGLKGRMINVGLNHQSNGRSRPLSRSWNRVVANLGFERDQFNLLARAWYRIPENEKDDDNPDIDRFMGYGELWGFYYWKKQRFAVMVRNNLRPSDNKGAVQLEWSFPLFRHISGYVQYFNGYGESLIDYNKSVNRLGIGFMLTDW
;
A
#
# COMPACT_ATOMS: atom_id res chain seq x y z
N MET A 1 52.97 20.11 30.94
CA MET A 1 52.82 18.97 30.01
C MET A 1 51.57 18.20 30.41
N PRO A 2 50.76 17.72 29.45
CA PRO A 2 49.42 18.27 29.14
C PRO A 2 48.29 17.24 29.45
N LEU A 3 46.97 17.41 29.28
CA LEU A 3 46.03 18.41 28.75
C LEU A 3 44.63 17.95 29.25
N PHE A 4 43.83 18.78 29.90
CA PHE A 4 42.38 18.54 30.03
C PHE A 4 41.62 19.79 29.57
N GLY A 5 41.09 19.69 28.35
CA GLY A 5 40.23 20.69 27.74
C GLY A 5 38.80 20.55 28.23
N CYS A 6 38.28 21.63 28.81
CA CYS A 6 36.86 21.80 29.06
C CYS A 6 36.29 22.56 27.86
N ALA A 7 35.55 21.89 26.99
CA ALA A 7 34.77 22.52 25.92
C ALA A 7 33.30 22.13 26.10
N ARG A 8 32.55 23.07 26.67
CA ARG A 8 31.08 23.09 26.67
C ARG A 8 30.61 23.11 25.22
N TRP A 9 29.91 22.06 24.79
CA TRP A 9 29.13 22.10 23.56
C TRP A 9 27.74 22.63 23.89
N LEU A 10 27.39 23.73 23.22
CA LEU A 10 26.12 24.43 23.33
C LEU A 10 24.96 23.48 23.02
N SER A 11 24.02 23.41 23.96
CA SER A 11 22.65 22.96 23.70
C SER A 11 21.97 24.01 22.83
N ILE A 12 21.69 23.69 21.57
CA ILE A 12 20.89 24.50 20.66
C ILE A 12 19.41 24.22 20.97
N PRO A 13 18.59 25.19 21.40
CA PRO A 13 17.15 25.00 21.44
C PRO A 13 16.61 25.21 20.02
N LEU A 14 16.17 24.14 19.37
CA LEU A 14 15.43 24.22 18.10
C LEU A 14 13.96 24.59 18.38
N VAL A 15 13.72 25.80 18.88
CA VAL A 15 12.39 26.42 18.94
C VAL A 15 12.47 27.74 18.18
N ALA A 16 12.46 27.65 16.86
CA ALA A 16 12.17 28.76 15.95
C ALA A 16 11.97 28.23 14.52
N VAL A 17 10.92 27.44 14.29
CA VAL A 17 10.27 27.45 12.96
C VAL A 17 9.05 28.34 13.10
N ILE A 18 9.32 29.64 12.99
CA ILE A 18 8.31 30.67 12.79
C ILE A 18 7.61 30.33 11.48
N SER A 19 6.37 29.87 11.60
CA SER A 19 5.20 30.59 11.08
C SER A 19 5.45 31.38 9.78
N ILE A 20 5.52 30.67 8.65
CA ILE A 20 5.34 31.26 7.30
C ILE A 20 4.08 30.66 6.60
N CYS A 21 3.25 29.89 7.31
CA CYS A 21 1.93 29.47 6.80
C CYS A 21 0.75 30.36 7.26
N GLY A 22 1.04 31.48 7.94
CA GLY A 22 0.02 32.39 8.47
C GLY A 22 -0.82 33.15 7.42
N PRO A 23 -0.30 33.58 6.26
CA PRO A 23 -1.10 34.32 5.29
C PRO A 23 -1.86 33.43 4.29
N ILE A 24 -1.40 32.19 4.04
CA ILE A 24 -1.96 31.35 2.97
C ILE A 24 -3.24 30.62 3.43
N VAL A 25 -3.35 30.28 4.72
CA VAL A 25 -4.53 29.56 5.26
C VAL A 25 -5.76 30.48 5.41
N LEU A 26 -5.56 31.78 5.64
CA LEU A 26 -6.66 32.74 5.76
C LEU A 26 -7.33 33.02 4.40
N SER A 27 -6.55 33.15 3.32
CA SER A 27 -7.09 33.35 1.97
C SER A 27 -7.90 32.15 1.48
N GLN A 28 -7.51 30.91 1.80
CA GLN A 28 -8.23 29.72 1.35
C GLN A 28 -9.54 29.49 2.11
N ARG A 29 -9.63 29.88 3.40
CA ARG A 29 -10.88 29.80 4.17
C ARG A 29 -11.95 30.75 3.64
N GLU A 30 -11.57 31.96 3.26
CA GLU A 30 -12.51 32.94 2.70
C GLU A 30 -13.05 32.49 1.33
N THR A 31 -12.20 31.92 0.46
CA THR A 31 -12.65 31.40 -0.84
C THR A 31 -13.61 30.22 -0.70
N LEU A 32 -13.29 29.25 0.17
CA LEU A 32 -14.12 28.07 0.40
C LEU A 32 -15.46 28.42 1.05
N ALA A 33 -15.48 29.34 2.02
CA ALA A 33 -16.72 29.83 2.61
C ALA A 33 -17.59 30.56 1.56
N SER A 34 -16.97 31.41 0.72
CA SER A 34 -17.71 32.13 -0.34
C SER A 34 -18.31 31.19 -1.39
N ASP A 35 -17.64 30.08 -1.69
CA ASP A 35 -18.11 29.13 -2.70
C ASP A 35 -19.21 28.23 -2.13
N VAL A 36 -19.17 27.88 -0.85
CA VAL A 36 -20.26 27.18 -0.15
C VAL A 36 -21.52 28.05 -0.07
N ASP A 37 -21.38 29.34 0.23
CA ASP A 37 -22.51 30.28 0.29
C ASP A 37 -23.18 30.44 -1.10
N LYS A 38 -22.39 30.58 -2.17
CA LYS A 38 -22.92 30.65 -3.54
C LYS A 38 -23.63 29.37 -3.99
N MET A 39 -23.19 28.20 -3.52
CA MET A 39 -23.89 26.94 -3.79
C MET A 39 -25.23 26.87 -3.07
N ALA A 40 -25.32 27.37 -1.83
CA ALA A 40 -26.56 27.43 -1.07
C ALA A 40 -27.58 28.38 -1.73
N GLU A 41 -27.12 29.51 -2.30
CA GLU A 41 -27.97 30.42 -3.08
C GLU A 41 -28.56 29.74 -4.32
N CYS A 42 -27.77 28.96 -5.07
CA CYS A 42 -28.30 28.19 -6.21
C CYS A 42 -29.32 27.13 -5.76
N ALA A 43 -29.12 26.50 -4.60
CA ALA A 43 -30.04 25.48 -4.08
C ALA A 43 -31.44 26.02 -3.76
N ALA A 44 -31.52 27.29 -3.34
CA ALA A 44 -32.76 27.97 -2.99
C ALA A 44 -33.64 28.36 -4.19
N ILE A 45 -33.15 28.22 -5.43
CA ILE A 45 -33.92 28.52 -6.63
C ILE A 45 -34.95 27.40 -6.87
N GLU A 46 -36.24 27.76 -6.88
CA GLU A 46 -37.34 26.79 -7.04
C GLU A 46 -37.45 26.23 -8.47
N ASN A 47 -37.18 27.04 -9.50
CA ASN A 47 -37.24 26.59 -10.88
C ASN A 47 -36.03 25.71 -11.21
N ASP A 48 -36.28 24.44 -11.54
CA ASP A 48 -35.23 23.46 -11.85
C ASP A 48 -34.28 23.91 -12.97
N GLY A 49 -34.81 24.55 -14.01
CA GLY A 49 -34.02 25.02 -15.15
C GLY A 49 -33.08 26.16 -14.79
N ASP A 50 -33.54 27.10 -13.96
CA ASP A 50 -32.73 28.24 -13.53
C ASP A 50 -31.74 27.87 -12.43
N ARG A 51 -32.14 26.93 -11.56
CA ARG A 51 -31.24 26.30 -10.59
C ARG A 51 -30.08 25.59 -11.28
N LEU A 52 -30.37 24.80 -12.32
CA LEU A 52 -29.34 24.11 -13.10
C LEU A 52 -28.37 25.10 -13.77
N LYS A 53 -28.89 26.17 -14.39
CA LYS A 53 -28.04 27.24 -14.97
C LYS A 53 -27.14 27.91 -13.94
N CYS A 54 -27.64 28.11 -12.71
CA CYS A 54 -26.85 28.68 -11.61
C CYS A 54 -25.64 27.81 -11.28
N TYR A 55 -25.83 26.49 -11.14
CA TYR A 55 -24.75 25.54 -10.91
C TYR A 55 -23.80 25.40 -12.10
N ASP A 56 -24.32 25.38 -13.33
CA ASP A 56 -23.50 25.33 -14.54
C ASP A 56 -22.59 26.58 -14.65
N LYS A 57 -23.09 27.76 -14.25
CA LYS A 57 -22.29 28.99 -14.21
C LYS A 57 -21.20 28.95 -13.13
N LEU A 58 -21.52 28.47 -11.92
CA LEU A 58 -20.53 28.33 -10.84
C LEU A 58 -19.45 27.28 -11.16
N SER A 59 -19.81 26.20 -11.82
CA SER A 59 -18.88 25.13 -12.23
C SER A 59 -18.09 25.45 -13.50
N GLY A 60 -18.33 26.58 -14.15
CA GLY A 60 -17.69 26.96 -15.42
C GLY A 60 -18.12 26.12 -16.63
N ARG A 61 -19.22 25.37 -16.50
CA ARG A 61 -19.75 24.52 -17.57
C ARG A 61 -20.47 25.38 -18.60
N LYS A 62 -20.03 25.33 -19.86
CA LYS A 62 -20.73 25.99 -20.98
C LYS A 62 -21.98 25.19 -21.35
N PRO A 63 -23.15 25.82 -21.57
CA PRO A 63 -24.36 25.10 -21.94
C PRO A 63 -24.17 24.36 -23.26
N GLY A 64 -24.27 23.02 -23.21
CA GLY A 64 -24.45 22.20 -24.40
C GLY A 64 -25.86 22.40 -24.97
N LYS A 65 -26.02 22.22 -26.28
CA LYS A 65 -27.30 22.36 -26.99
C LYS A 65 -28.39 21.51 -26.29
N PRO A 66 -29.62 22.02 -26.07
CA PRO A 66 -30.64 21.29 -25.32
C PRO A 66 -31.03 19.99 -26.04
N SER A 67 -30.78 18.85 -25.41
CA SER A 67 -31.39 17.57 -25.80
C SER A 67 -32.76 17.50 -25.13
N ALA A 68 -33.82 17.49 -25.93
CA ALA A 68 -35.18 17.24 -25.45
C ALA A 68 -35.26 15.83 -24.84
N SER A 69 -35.86 15.71 -23.66
CA SER A 69 -36.26 14.42 -23.08
C SER A 69 -37.34 13.76 -23.96
N PRO A 70 -37.23 12.47 -24.33
CA PRO A 70 -38.29 11.77 -25.03
C PRO A 70 -39.20 11.02 -24.04
N GLY A 71 -40.49 11.38 -24.03
CA GLY A 71 -41.58 10.51 -23.60
C GLY A 71 -42.27 9.89 -24.81
N THR A 72 -42.13 8.56 -24.93
CA THR A 72 -43.02 7.53 -25.54
C THR A 72 -43.38 7.60 -27.05
N PRO A 73 -43.49 6.45 -27.75
CA PRO A 73 -43.05 6.30 -29.14
C PRO A 73 -44.17 6.11 -30.18
N ALA A 74 -43.88 6.41 -31.45
CA ALA A 74 -44.53 5.81 -32.60
C ALA A 74 -43.62 5.81 -33.84
N ALA A 75 -43.66 4.71 -34.57
CA ALA A 75 -42.75 4.31 -35.63
C ALA A 75 -42.85 5.13 -36.93
N ALA A 76 -41.71 5.32 -37.60
CA ALA A 76 -41.62 5.34 -39.06
C ALA A 76 -40.18 4.98 -39.48
N ALA A 77 -40.09 4.06 -40.45
CA ALA A 77 -38.86 3.47 -40.99
C ALA A 77 -38.20 4.37 -42.08
N PRO A 78 -37.04 4.02 -42.67
CA PRO A 78 -35.89 4.91 -42.81
C PRO A 78 -35.67 5.43 -44.24
N PRO A 79 -34.73 6.37 -44.44
CA PRO A 79 -33.72 6.07 -45.45
C PRO A 79 -32.28 6.48 -45.09
N THR A 80 -31.41 5.75 -45.78
CA THR A 80 -29.96 5.79 -45.94
C THR A 80 -29.34 7.14 -46.31
N ALA A 81 -28.14 7.42 -45.76
CA ALA A 81 -26.89 7.74 -46.48
C ALA A 81 -25.92 8.51 -45.55
N GLY A 82 -24.63 8.22 -45.66
CA GLY A 82 -23.58 9.14 -45.19
C GLY A 82 -22.42 8.47 -44.48
N SER A 83 -21.53 7.85 -45.24
CA SER A 83 -20.20 7.45 -44.80
C SER A 83 -19.40 8.65 -44.28
N ALA A 84 -19.22 8.74 -42.97
CA ALA A 84 -18.13 9.50 -42.36
C ALA A 84 -17.11 8.47 -41.86
N LYS A 85 -15.89 8.55 -42.41
CA LYS A 85 -14.73 7.76 -41.99
C LYS A 85 -14.50 8.00 -40.50
N VAL A 86 -14.85 7.01 -39.69
CA VAL A 86 -14.26 6.86 -38.37
C VAL A 86 -12.86 6.33 -38.63
N GLU A 87 -11.84 7.13 -38.34
CA GLU A 87 -10.48 6.62 -38.19
C GLU A 87 -10.56 5.49 -37.16
N LYS A 88 -10.45 4.25 -37.65
CA LYS A 88 -10.02 3.12 -36.85
C LYS A 88 -8.72 3.57 -36.19
N VAL A 89 -8.76 3.80 -34.89
CA VAL A 89 -7.59 3.50 -34.07
C VAL A 89 -7.40 2.00 -34.28
N GLU A 90 -6.49 1.66 -35.18
CA GLU A 90 -6.00 0.31 -35.32
C GLU A 90 -5.39 -0.03 -33.96
N ASP A 91 -6.11 -0.84 -33.19
CA ASP A 91 -5.51 -1.68 -32.17
C ASP A 91 -4.52 -2.59 -32.90
N GLY A 92 -3.30 -2.06 -33.07
CA GLY A 92 -2.15 -2.87 -33.39
C GLY A 92 -2.07 -4.01 -32.38
N PRO A 93 -1.49 -5.16 -32.76
CA PRO A 93 -1.34 -6.29 -31.85
C PRO A 93 -0.74 -5.78 -30.53
N PRO A 94 -1.23 -6.25 -29.36
CA PRO A 94 -0.74 -5.78 -28.08
C PRO A 94 0.79 -5.83 -28.07
N PRO A 95 1.48 -4.78 -27.58
CA PRO A 95 2.91 -4.88 -27.35
C PRO A 95 3.17 -6.14 -26.53
N ALA A 96 4.25 -6.86 -26.86
CA ALA A 96 4.66 -8.12 -26.23
C ALA A 96 4.29 -8.10 -24.73
N GLU A 97 3.48 -9.07 -24.29
CA GLU A 97 2.84 -9.05 -22.96
C GLU A 97 3.81 -8.56 -21.89
N GLN A 98 3.55 -7.35 -21.36
CA GLN A 98 4.43 -6.75 -20.36
C GLN A 98 4.56 -7.69 -19.16
N SER A 99 5.79 -7.83 -18.68
CA SER A 99 6.04 -8.68 -17.51
C SER A 99 5.32 -8.15 -16.27
N VAL A 100 5.11 -9.03 -15.28
CA VAL A 100 4.48 -8.65 -14.01
C VAL A 100 5.25 -7.51 -13.34
N MET A 101 6.58 -7.58 -13.31
CA MET A 101 7.40 -6.51 -12.73
C MET A 101 7.32 -5.22 -13.53
N ALA A 102 7.36 -5.31 -14.87
CA ALA A 102 7.24 -4.14 -15.73
C ALA A 102 5.93 -3.39 -15.51
N ARG A 103 4.82 -4.13 -15.43
CA ARG A 103 3.50 -3.56 -15.12
C ARG A 103 3.40 -3.03 -13.69
N HIS A 104 3.90 -3.78 -12.71
CA HIS A 104 3.79 -3.39 -11.30
C HIS A 104 4.59 -2.12 -11.00
N TRP A 105 5.77 -1.94 -11.60
CA TRP A 105 6.67 -0.82 -11.31
C TRP A 105 6.77 0.24 -12.42
N ASP A 106 5.95 0.14 -13.46
CA ASP A 106 5.91 1.10 -14.57
C ASP A 106 7.25 1.22 -15.32
N LEU A 107 7.90 0.08 -15.55
CA LEU A 107 9.28 0.05 -16.05
C LEU A 107 9.36 0.43 -17.54
N ASP A 108 8.33 0.14 -18.33
CA ASP A 108 8.33 0.33 -19.78
C ASP A 108 7.80 1.70 -20.18
N THR A 109 8.60 2.51 -20.90
CA THR A 109 8.25 3.88 -21.31
C THR A 109 7.00 3.99 -22.18
N GLN A 110 6.72 2.98 -23.00
CA GLN A 110 5.63 3.00 -23.98
C GLN A 110 4.24 2.76 -23.37
N SER A 111 4.16 2.19 -22.15
CA SER A 111 2.88 1.88 -21.49
C SER A 111 2.57 2.74 -20.27
N ARG A 112 3.43 3.73 -19.95
CA ARG A 112 3.24 4.66 -18.81
C ARG A 112 1.97 5.49 -18.92
N SER A 113 1.41 5.56 -20.13
CA SER A 113 0.17 6.24 -20.46
C SER A 113 -1.05 5.41 -20.04
N SER A 114 -1.76 5.92 -19.03
CA SER A 114 -3.08 5.52 -18.49
C SER A 114 -3.09 4.53 -17.32
N SER A 115 -2.92 5.05 -16.10
CA SER A 115 -3.44 4.35 -14.92
C SER A 115 -3.64 5.29 -13.73
N PHE A 116 -4.52 4.88 -12.82
CA PHE A 116 -4.89 5.51 -11.56
C PHE A 116 -3.69 6.09 -10.79
N VAL A 117 -3.90 7.23 -10.13
CA VAL A 117 -2.92 7.89 -9.25
C VAL A 117 -2.45 6.94 -8.13
N ILE A 118 -3.38 6.09 -7.65
CA ILE A 118 -3.13 5.08 -6.63
C ILE A 118 -3.08 3.71 -7.29
N ARG A 119 -1.96 3.00 -7.12
CA ARG A 119 -1.73 1.65 -7.65
C ARG A 119 -1.53 0.65 -6.50
N PRO A 120 -1.86 -0.63 -6.67
CA PRO A 120 -1.47 -1.66 -5.69
C PRO A 120 0.05 -1.72 -5.49
N TYR A 121 0.50 -2.02 -4.27
CA TYR A 121 1.93 -2.20 -3.96
C TYR A 121 2.25 -3.62 -3.49
N ARG A 122 1.69 -4.04 -2.36
CA ARG A 122 1.65 -5.45 -1.95
C ARG A 122 0.23 -6.00 -2.17
N PRO A 123 -0.02 -7.30 -1.96
CA PRO A 123 -1.34 -7.88 -2.17
C PRO A 123 -2.38 -7.23 -1.28
N ASN A 124 -3.55 -6.96 -1.84
CA ASN A 124 -4.71 -6.50 -1.08
C ASN A 124 -5.62 -7.72 -0.87
N TYR A 125 -5.87 -8.08 0.39
CA TYR A 125 -6.65 -9.27 0.71
C TYR A 125 -7.46 -9.10 2.00
N LEU A 126 -8.49 -9.94 2.12
CA LEU A 126 -9.26 -10.14 3.34
C LEU A 126 -9.39 -11.65 3.57
N LEU A 127 -8.97 -12.11 4.74
CA LEU A 127 -9.11 -13.47 5.24
C LEU A 127 -10.10 -13.44 6.39
N PRO A 128 -11.41 -13.67 6.15
CA PRO A 128 -12.41 -13.67 7.23
C PRO A 128 -12.16 -14.77 8.26
N LEU A 129 -11.51 -15.86 7.85
CA LEU A 129 -11.10 -16.95 8.72
C LEU A 129 -9.57 -17.08 8.67
N ALA A 130 -8.91 -16.57 9.71
CA ALA A 130 -7.50 -16.77 9.96
C ALA A 130 -7.35 -17.44 11.34
N TYR A 131 -6.98 -18.71 11.35
CA TYR A 131 -6.84 -19.52 12.56
C TYR A 131 -5.38 -19.61 12.98
N ASN A 132 -5.05 -19.00 14.12
CA ASN A 132 -3.74 -19.06 14.76
C ASN A 132 -3.74 -20.13 15.86
N ASN A 133 -2.89 -21.16 15.74
CA ASN A 133 -2.80 -22.21 16.74
C ASN A 133 -1.98 -21.82 17.99
N SER A 134 -1.16 -20.77 17.90
CA SER A 134 -0.30 -20.25 18.97
C SER A 134 -0.43 -18.72 19.10
N PRO A 135 -1.62 -18.20 19.48
CA PRO A 135 -1.80 -16.78 19.71
C PRO A 135 -0.91 -16.29 20.85
N ASN A 136 -0.42 -15.05 20.72
CA ASN A 136 0.38 -14.40 21.76
C ASN A 136 -0.52 -14.00 22.93
N MET A 137 -0.51 -14.81 23.98
CA MET A 137 -1.33 -14.60 25.18
C MET A 137 -0.76 -13.55 26.14
N ASP A 138 0.47 -13.07 25.89
CA ASP A 138 1.15 -12.10 26.77
C ASP A 138 0.75 -10.65 26.44
N ALA A 139 0.17 -10.41 25.25
CA ALA A 139 -0.29 -9.10 24.83
C ALA A 139 -1.77 -8.91 25.19
N SER A 140 -2.08 -7.84 25.93
CA SER A 140 -3.46 -7.42 26.16
C SER A 140 -4.11 -7.03 24.81
N LEU A 141 -5.38 -7.38 24.63
CA LEU A 141 -6.14 -6.99 23.44
C LEU A 141 -6.55 -5.50 23.45
N ASP A 142 -6.79 -4.96 24.65
CA ASP A 142 -7.30 -3.60 24.85
C ASP A 142 -6.99 -3.10 26.29
N LEU A 143 -7.69 -2.05 26.73
CA LEU A 143 -7.72 -1.53 28.10
C LEU A 143 -8.16 -2.59 29.14
N ASP A 144 -8.91 -3.61 28.72
CA ASP A 144 -9.37 -4.67 29.59
C ASP A 144 -8.23 -5.70 29.84
N PRO A 145 -7.72 -5.81 31.09
CA PRO A 145 -6.62 -6.71 31.42
C PRO A 145 -7.00 -8.20 31.37
N ASP A 146 -8.29 -8.54 31.31
CA ASP A 146 -8.78 -9.92 31.21
C ASP A 146 -9.04 -10.32 29.75
N ALA A 147 -9.06 -9.37 28.82
CA ALA A 147 -9.24 -9.66 27.40
C ALA A 147 -8.10 -10.53 26.87
N ARG A 148 -8.45 -11.71 26.33
CA ARG A 148 -7.51 -12.65 25.74
C ARG A 148 -7.80 -12.90 24.27
N PRO A 149 -6.76 -13.02 23.41
CA PRO A 149 -6.95 -13.38 22.01
C PRO A 149 -7.56 -14.77 21.87
N GLN A 150 -8.54 -14.88 20.98
CA GLN A 150 -9.03 -16.13 20.45
C GLN A 150 -8.17 -16.58 19.28
N LYS A 151 -8.19 -17.89 19.00
CA LYS A 151 -7.44 -18.50 17.90
C LYS A 151 -7.95 -18.06 16.53
N ALA A 152 -9.25 -17.83 16.38
CA ALA A 152 -9.84 -17.39 15.13
C ALA A 152 -9.99 -15.87 15.10
N GLU A 153 -9.52 -15.26 14.01
CA GLU A 153 -9.65 -13.83 13.75
C GLU A 153 -9.83 -13.58 12.25
N ALA A 154 -10.21 -12.35 11.88
CA ALA A 154 -10.09 -11.88 10.52
C ALA A 154 -8.71 -11.23 10.35
N LYS A 155 -8.05 -11.47 9.21
CA LYS A 155 -6.77 -10.85 8.84
C LYS A 155 -6.95 -10.14 7.51
N PHE A 156 -6.48 -8.90 7.37
CA PHE A 156 -6.51 -8.22 6.08
C PHE A 156 -5.30 -7.33 5.88
N GLN A 157 -4.98 -7.10 4.61
CA GLN A 157 -3.93 -6.18 4.20
C GLN A 157 -4.46 -5.22 3.16
N ILE A 158 -4.17 -3.93 3.36
CA ILE A 158 -4.38 -2.88 2.37
C ILE A 158 -3.00 -2.35 1.99
N SER A 159 -2.70 -2.29 0.71
CA SER A 159 -1.39 -1.82 0.24
C SER A 159 -1.48 -1.11 -1.10
N PHE A 160 -0.92 0.09 -1.14
CA PHE A 160 -0.90 0.92 -2.34
C PHE A 160 0.38 1.74 -2.44
N LYS A 161 0.62 2.28 -3.63
CA LYS A 161 1.69 3.21 -3.95
C LYS A 161 1.23 4.28 -4.91
N VAL A 162 1.91 5.42 -4.83
CA VAL A 162 1.71 6.61 -5.66
C VAL A 162 3.06 7.04 -6.20
N LYS A 163 3.15 7.26 -7.51
CA LYS A 163 4.36 7.81 -8.13
C LYS A 163 4.40 9.30 -7.81
N LEU A 164 5.43 9.74 -7.09
CA LEU A 164 5.62 11.14 -6.68
C LEU A 164 6.39 11.93 -7.73
N TRP A 165 7.40 11.31 -8.34
CA TRP A 165 8.25 11.95 -9.33
C TRP A 165 8.74 10.89 -10.32
N GLU A 166 8.29 11.02 -11.57
CA GLU A 166 8.77 10.22 -12.69
C GLU A 166 10.10 10.77 -13.24
N ASP A 167 10.99 9.86 -13.63
CA ASP A 167 12.26 10.19 -14.28
C ASP A 167 13.07 11.24 -13.49
N VAL A 168 13.34 10.94 -12.22
CA VAL A 168 14.00 11.86 -11.29
C VAL A 168 15.33 12.33 -11.89
N LEU A 169 15.46 13.65 -12.05
CA LEU A 169 16.61 14.31 -12.70
C LEU A 169 16.86 13.84 -14.15
N GLY A 170 15.81 13.43 -14.88
CA GLY A 170 15.90 12.96 -16.26
C GLY A 170 16.56 11.60 -16.42
N LYS A 171 16.64 10.81 -15.35
CA LYS A 171 17.26 9.48 -15.33
C LYS A 171 16.22 8.38 -15.23
N ASP A 172 16.64 7.14 -15.47
CA ASP A 172 15.79 5.96 -15.39
C ASP A 172 15.42 5.52 -13.96
N MET A 173 14.83 6.43 -13.21
CA MET A 173 14.42 6.19 -11.83
C MET A 173 13.16 6.98 -11.45
N ASP A 174 12.33 6.37 -10.62
CA ASP A 174 11.05 6.93 -10.18
C ASP A 174 11.01 6.99 -8.65
N LEU A 175 10.53 8.10 -8.10
CA LEU A 175 10.23 8.22 -6.68
C LEU A 175 8.79 7.80 -6.40
N TRP A 176 8.63 6.87 -5.47
CA TRP A 176 7.34 6.33 -5.04
C TRP A 176 7.12 6.55 -3.55
N PHE A 177 5.90 6.92 -3.19
CA PHE A 177 5.38 6.71 -1.84
C PHE A 177 4.57 5.43 -1.85
N ALA A 178 4.76 4.59 -0.83
CA ALA A 178 3.96 3.40 -0.63
C ALA A 178 3.44 3.35 0.80
N TYR A 179 2.33 2.67 0.98
CA TYR A 179 1.71 2.44 2.28
C TYR A 179 1.15 1.03 2.33
N THR A 180 1.51 0.28 3.35
CA THR A 180 0.92 -1.03 3.67
C THR A 180 0.36 -1.00 5.08
N GLN A 181 -0.85 -1.52 5.25
CA GLN A 181 -1.46 -1.71 6.55
C GLN A 181 -1.86 -3.18 6.69
N LEU A 182 -1.42 -3.82 7.76
CA LEU A 182 -1.77 -5.20 8.10
C LEU A 182 -2.55 -5.21 9.41
N ALA A 183 -3.75 -5.80 9.42
CA ALA A 183 -4.62 -5.79 10.59
C ALA A 183 -5.11 -7.19 10.96
N PHE A 184 -5.24 -7.40 12.27
CA PHE A 184 -5.74 -8.62 12.89
C PHE A 184 -6.92 -8.28 13.80
N TRP A 185 -8.10 -8.73 13.39
CA TRP A 185 -9.37 -8.36 14.00
C TRP A 185 -10.03 -9.56 14.68
N GLN A 186 -10.21 -9.48 15.99
CA GLN A 186 -10.86 -10.52 16.80
C GLN A 186 -12.39 -10.51 16.59
N VAL A 187 -12.84 -10.55 15.34
CA VAL A 187 -14.26 -10.42 14.94
C VAL A 187 -15.18 -11.40 15.66
N TYR A 188 -14.67 -12.58 16.01
CA TYR A 188 -15.42 -13.63 16.70
C TYR A 188 -15.43 -13.49 18.23
N ASN A 189 -14.57 -12.62 18.79
CA ASN A 189 -14.43 -12.43 20.22
C ASN A 189 -15.48 -11.46 20.78
N LYS A 190 -16.75 -11.90 20.73
CA LYS A 190 -17.91 -11.11 21.15
C LYS A 190 -17.89 -10.74 22.63
N GLU A 191 -17.27 -11.57 23.47
CA GLU A 191 -17.12 -11.32 24.91
C GLU A 191 -16.42 -10.00 25.20
N PHE A 192 -15.40 -9.66 24.39
CA PHE A 192 -14.64 -8.42 24.50
C PHE A 192 -14.98 -7.41 23.39
N SER A 193 -16.20 -7.46 22.83
CA SER A 193 -16.69 -6.53 21.79
C SER A 193 -15.89 -6.55 20.47
N SER A 194 -15.34 -7.71 20.12
CA SER A 194 -14.67 -7.96 18.84
C SER A 194 -13.55 -6.95 18.52
N PRO A 195 -12.53 -6.80 19.38
CA PRO A 195 -11.54 -5.73 19.24
C PRO A 195 -10.54 -6.02 18.12
N PHE A 196 -9.88 -4.98 17.62
CA PHE A 196 -8.64 -5.18 16.86
C PHE A 196 -7.54 -5.59 17.81
N ARG A 197 -6.93 -6.75 17.56
CA ARG A 197 -5.76 -7.21 18.32
C ARG A 197 -4.55 -6.37 17.94
N GLU A 198 -4.30 -6.24 16.65
CA GLU A 198 -3.13 -5.53 16.13
C GLU A 198 -3.41 -4.85 14.79
N THR A 199 -2.74 -3.73 14.56
CA THR A 199 -2.68 -3.09 13.24
C THR A 199 -1.29 -2.51 13.04
N ASP A 200 -0.55 -3.02 12.05
CA ASP A 200 0.74 -2.49 11.64
C ASP A 200 0.56 -1.49 10.49
N TYR A 201 1.18 -0.33 10.62
CA TYR A 201 1.23 0.76 9.64
C TYR A 201 2.65 0.83 9.07
N GLU A 202 2.79 0.66 7.76
CA GLU A 202 4.10 0.57 7.08
C GLU A 202 4.18 1.53 5.87
N PRO A 203 4.39 2.84 6.09
CA PRO A 203 4.73 3.77 5.02
C PRO A 203 6.18 3.60 4.53
N GLU A 204 6.39 3.77 3.22
CA GLU A 204 7.69 3.69 2.57
C GLU A 204 7.87 4.85 1.58
N LEU A 205 9.08 5.38 1.50
CA LEU A 205 9.52 6.29 0.45
C LEU A 205 10.65 5.62 -0.32
N LEU A 206 10.41 5.32 -1.60
CA LEU A 206 11.22 4.40 -2.37
C LEU A 206 11.67 5.02 -3.69
N LEU A 207 12.98 5.01 -3.95
CA LEU A 207 13.55 5.35 -5.24
C LEU A 207 13.77 4.06 -6.04
N ASN A 208 13.04 3.90 -7.13
CA ASN A 208 13.08 2.74 -7.99
C ASN A 208 13.96 3.02 -9.22
N PHE A 209 15.05 2.30 -9.37
CA PHE A 209 15.89 2.28 -10.56
C PHE A 209 15.39 1.20 -11.51
N ARG A 210 15.15 1.58 -12.77
CA ARG A 210 14.74 0.63 -13.81
C ARG A 210 15.99 -0.02 -14.39
N THR A 211 16.00 -1.34 -14.43
CA THR A 211 17.16 -2.10 -14.91
C THR A 211 16.73 -3.18 -15.90
N ASP A 212 17.66 -3.70 -16.68
CA ASP A 212 17.43 -4.87 -17.54
C ASP A 212 18.75 -5.59 -17.78
N TYR A 213 19.21 -6.35 -16.78
CA TYR A 213 20.46 -7.13 -16.87
C TYR A 213 20.20 -8.61 -16.63
N ASP A 214 21.00 -9.47 -17.27
CA ASP A 214 20.94 -10.92 -17.04
C ASP A 214 21.86 -11.34 -15.88
N LEU A 215 21.33 -12.14 -14.95
CA LEU A 215 22.06 -12.73 -13.83
C LEU A 215 21.64 -14.19 -13.65
N LEU A 216 22.54 -15.13 -13.96
CA LEU A 216 22.30 -16.57 -13.80
C LEU A 216 21.01 -17.06 -14.48
N GLY A 217 20.64 -16.45 -15.61
CA GLY A 217 19.42 -16.76 -16.36
C GLY A 217 18.14 -16.10 -15.85
N LEU A 218 18.23 -15.22 -14.84
CA LEU A 218 17.15 -14.32 -14.42
C LEU A 218 17.40 -12.91 -14.97
N LYS A 219 16.34 -12.20 -15.34
CA LYS A 219 16.41 -10.77 -15.68
C LYS A 219 16.22 -9.92 -14.44
N GLY A 220 17.20 -9.09 -14.08
CA GLY A 220 17.08 -8.07 -13.04
C GLY A 220 16.38 -6.83 -13.59
N ARG A 221 15.11 -6.63 -13.21
CA ARG A 221 14.22 -5.61 -13.77
C ARG A 221 14.14 -4.33 -12.93
N MET A 222 14.41 -4.45 -11.65
CA MET A 222 14.35 -3.32 -10.74
C MET A 222 15.34 -3.43 -9.58
N ILE A 223 15.84 -2.27 -9.18
CA ILE A 223 16.52 -2.06 -7.91
C ILE A 223 15.79 -0.92 -7.21
N ASN A 224 15.36 -1.12 -5.98
CA ASN A 224 14.61 -0.12 -5.23
C ASN A 224 15.29 0.12 -3.90
N VAL A 225 15.57 1.38 -3.56
CA VAL A 225 16.19 1.74 -2.28
C VAL A 225 15.35 2.82 -1.62
N GLY A 226 15.14 2.74 -0.32
CA GLY A 226 14.27 3.69 0.34
C GLY A 226 14.28 3.66 1.85
N LEU A 227 13.43 4.50 2.41
CA LEU A 227 13.13 4.57 3.83
C LEU A 227 11.81 3.85 4.09
N ASN A 228 11.79 3.09 5.18
CA ASN A 228 10.63 2.37 5.65
C ASN A 228 10.45 2.65 7.14
N HIS A 229 9.25 3.05 7.51
CA HIS A 229 8.82 3.08 8.90
C HIS A 229 7.77 1.99 9.07
N GLN A 230 7.81 1.27 10.18
CA GLN A 230 6.73 0.36 10.56
C GLN A 230 6.43 0.54 12.05
N SER A 231 5.18 0.76 12.40
CA SER A 231 4.73 0.83 13.78
C SER A 231 3.31 0.30 13.92
N ASN A 232 2.92 -0.08 15.14
CA ASN A 232 1.57 -0.56 15.40
C ASN A 232 0.61 0.52 15.92
N GLY A 233 1.09 1.77 16.05
CA GLY A 233 0.29 2.91 16.52
C GLY A 233 -0.23 2.78 17.96
N ARG A 234 0.32 1.87 18.77
CA ARG A 234 -0.07 1.68 20.17
C ARG A 234 0.80 2.52 21.11
N SER A 235 0.29 2.77 22.31
CA SER A 235 1.08 3.35 23.41
C SER A 235 1.81 2.25 24.20
N ARG A 236 2.83 2.62 24.98
CA ARG A 236 3.50 1.69 25.90
C ARG A 236 2.51 1.09 26.90
N PRO A 237 2.66 -0.20 27.27
CA PRO A 237 3.77 -1.11 26.94
C PRO A 237 3.59 -1.91 25.63
N LEU A 238 2.49 -1.70 24.90
CA LEU A 238 2.16 -2.44 23.66
C LEU A 238 2.75 -1.79 22.39
N SER A 239 3.28 -0.56 22.51
CA SER A 239 3.96 0.14 21.42
C SER A 239 5.03 -0.75 20.82
N ARG A 240 5.06 -0.84 19.49
CA ARG A 240 6.13 -1.47 18.73
C ARG A 240 6.41 -0.60 17.51
N SER A 241 7.68 -0.36 17.23
CA SER A 241 8.10 0.40 16.06
C SER A 241 9.55 0.16 15.70
N TRP A 242 9.89 0.44 14.45
CA TRP A 242 11.26 0.46 13.96
C TRP A 242 11.35 1.22 12.63
N ASN A 243 12.53 1.77 12.37
CA ASN A 243 12.85 2.47 11.12
C ASN A 243 13.94 1.72 10.36
N ARG A 244 13.83 1.67 9.04
CA ARG A 244 14.72 0.89 8.18
C ARG A 244 15.12 1.66 6.93
N VAL A 245 16.37 1.46 6.50
CA VAL A 245 16.76 1.62 5.11
C VAL A 245 16.54 0.28 4.42
N VAL A 246 15.79 0.26 3.33
CA VAL A 246 15.45 -0.96 2.59
C VAL A 246 16.09 -0.95 1.21
N ALA A 247 16.43 -2.14 0.72
CA ALA A 247 16.83 -2.39 -0.65
C ALA A 247 16.04 -3.59 -1.19
N ASN A 248 15.34 -3.43 -2.31
CA ASN A 248 14.60 -4.49 -2.99
C ASN A 248 15.20 -4.74 -4.37
N LEU A 249 15.45 -5.99 -4.72
CA LEU A 249 15.94 -6.44 -6.01
C LEU A 249 14.88 -7.34 -6.64
N GLY A 250 14.38 -6.96 -7.81
CA GLY A 250 13.35 -7.72 -8.54
C GLY A 250 13.94 -8.44 -9.75
N PHE A 251 13.74 -9.75 -9.78
CA PHE A 251 14.19 -10.63 -10.84
C PHE A 251 13.02 -11.42 -11.43
N GLU A 252 13.03 -11.66 -12.74
CA GLU A 252 12.02 -12.48 -13.39
C GLU A 252 12.61 -13.43 -14.43
N ARG A 253 11.92 -14.53 -14.68
CA ARG A 253 12.17 -15.47 -15.78
C ARG A 253 10.88 -16.21 -16.09
N ASP A 254 10.39 -16.07 -17.32
CA ASP A 254 9.14 -16.69 -17.77
C ASP A 254 7.99 -16.38 -16.78
N GLN A 255 7.41 -17.41 -16.14
CA GLN A 255 6.34 -17.27 -15.16
C GLN A 255 6.82 -17.18 -13.70
N PHE A 256 8.13 -17.12 -13.48
CA PHE A 256 8.73 -17.03 -12.15
C PHE A 256 9.23 -15.61 -11.87
N ASN A 257 8.92 -15.10 -10.67
CA ASN A 257 9.41 -13.83 -10.16
C ASN A 257 10.08 -14.05 -8.81
N LEU A 258 11.18 -13.37 -8.55
CA LEU A 258 11.91 -13.38 -7.29
C LEU A 258 12.12 -11.94 -6.83
N LEU A 259 11.69 -11.63 -5.62
CA LEU A 259 11.95 -10.35 -4.96
C LEU A 259 12.83 -10.61 -3.74
N ALA A 260 14.04 -10.08 -3.76
CA ALA A 260 14.93 -10.11 -2.61
C ALA A 260 14.90 -8.74 -1.92
N ARG A 261 14.47 -8.72 -0.66
CA ARG A 261 14.41 -7.51 0.16
C ARG A 261 15.41 -7.62 1.29
N ALA A 262 16.31 -6.66 1.39
CA ALA A 262 17.24 -6.49 2.50
C ALA A 262 16.92 -5.19 3.25
N TRP A 263 17.27 -5.14 4.52
CA TRP A 263 17.14 -3.92 5.30
C TRP A 263 18.24 -3.75 6.34
N TYR A 264 18.51 -2.48 6.62
CA TYR A 264 19.31 -2.05 7.76
C TYR A 264 18.39 -1.30 8.72
N ARG A 265 18.31 -1.78 9.97
CA ARG A 265 17.59 -1.08 11.04
C ARG A 265 18.36 0.18 11.41
N ILE A 266 17.69 1.32 11.36
CA ILE A 266 18.22 2.59 11.84
C ILE A 266 18.20 2.54 13.38
N PRO A 267 19.35 2.71 14.06
CA PRO A 267 19.41 2.66 15.52
C PRO A 267 18.56 3.74 16.20
N GLU A 268 17.98 3.40 17.34
CA GLU A 268 17.15 4.27 18.17
C GLU A 268 17.76 4.37 19.57
N ASN A 269 17.42 5.42 20.33
CA ASN A 269 17.89 5.54 21.72
C ASN A 269 17.29 4.43 22.58
N GLU A 270 18.08 3.75 23.41
CA GLU A 270 17.61 2.60 24.22
C GLU A 270 16.41 2.92 25.12
N LYS A 271 16.28 4.17 25.59
CA LYS A 271 15.15 4.60 26.44
C LYS A 271 13.84 4.73 25.67
N ASP A 272 13.93 4.92 24.36
CA ASP A 272 12.80 5.15 23.46
C ASP A 272 12.53 3.94 22.56
N ASP A 273 13.42 2.94 22.57
CA ASP A 273 13.33 1.73 21.75
C ASP A 273 12.31 0.75 22.35
N ASP A 274 11.17 0.62 21.67
CA ASP A 274 10.07 -0.24 22.10
C ASP A 274 10.33 -1.75 21.90
N ASN A 275 11.32 -2.11 21.09
CA ASN A 275 11.66 -3.49 20.75
C ASN A 275 13.15 -3.59 20.35
N PRO A 276 14.08 -3.46 21.32
CA PRO A 276 15.50 -3.35 21.05
C PRO A 276 16.11 -4.59 20.41
N ASP A 277 15.46 -5.75 20.56
CA ASP A 277 15.92 -7.03 20.06
C ASP A 277 15.18 -7.51 18.79
N ILE A 278 14.45 -6.64 18.10
CA ILE A 278 13.64 -6.99 16.92
C ILE A 278 14.45 -7.63 15.78
N ASP A 279 15.71 -7.23 15.61
CA ASP A 279 16.64 -7.78 14.61
C ASP A 279 17.00 -9.24 14.87
N ARG A 280 16.92 -9.71 16.13
CA ARG A 280 17.08 -11.13 16.47
C ARG A 280 16.00 -12.00 15.86
N PHE A 281 14.81 -11.46 15.60
CA PHE A 281 13.67 -12.23 15.10
C PHE A 281 13.39 -11.96 13.63
N MET A 282 13.38 -10.67 13.25
CA MET A 282 13.12 -10.25 11.88
C MET A 282 14.32 -10.48 10.97
N GLY A 283 15.55 -10.46 11.51
CA GLY A 283 16.75 -10.59 10.70
C GLY A 283 17.02 -9.35 9.85
N TYR A 284 17.63 -9.58 8.70
CA TYR A 284 18.19 -8.53 7.83
C TYR A 284 17.61 -8.52 6.41
N GLY A 285 16.67 -9.43 6.12
CA GLY A 285 16.06 -9.53 4.81
C GLY A 285 15.10 -10.70 4.69
N GLU A 286 14.33 -10.69 3.60
CA GLU A 286 13.42 -11.75 3.21
C GLU A 286 13.47 -11.97 1.68
N LEU A 287 13.13 -13.18 1.26
CA LEU A 287 13.02 -13.57 -0.13
C LEU A 287 11.58 -13.95 -0.42
N TRP A 288 11.03 -13.39 -1.50
CA TRP A 288 9.74 -13.78 -2.05
C TRP A 288 9.93 -14.44 -3.41
N GLY A 289 9.48 -15.68 -3.55
CA GLY A 289 9.33 -16.35 -4.83
C GLY A 289 7.87 -16.40 -5.24
N PHE A 290 7.58 -16.09 -6.50
CA PHE A 290 6.24 -16.13 -7.08
C PHE A 290 6.26 -16.99 -8.34
N TYR A 291 5.27 -17.84 -8.48
CA TYR A 291 5.10 -18.69 -9.66
C TYR A 291 3.68 -18.59 -10.19
N TYR A 292 3.56 -18.19 -11.45
CA TYR A 292 2.29 -18.00 -12.13
C TYR A 292 2.00 -19.21 -13.02
N TRP A 293 0.90 -19.91 -12.77
CA TRP A 293 0.50 -21.07 -13.58
C TRP A 293 -0.92 -20.92 -14.08
N LYS A 294 -1.06 -20.58 -15.37
CA LYS A 294 -2.35 -20.21 -15.97
C LYS A 294 -2.95 -19.02 -15.20
N LYS A 295 -4.09 -19.20 -14.53
CA LYS A 295 -4.74 -18.18 -13.68
C LYS A 295 -4.45 -18.37 -12.19
N GLN A 296 -3.59 -19.32 -11.84
CA GLN A 296 -3.18 -19.64 -10.47
C GLN A 296 -1.90 -18.87 -10.14
N ARG A 297 -1.74 -18.48 -8.88
CA ARG A 297 -0.49 -17.94 -8.36
C ARG A 297 -0.11 -18.67 -7.08
N PHE A 298 1.15 -19.04 -7.01
CA PHE A 298 1.77 -19.56 -5.80
C PHE A 298 2.85 -18.59 -5.35
N ALA A 299 2.95 -18.34 -4.05
CA ALA A 299 4.04 -17.53 -3.50
C ALA A 299 4.62 -18.15 -2.24
N VAL A 300 5.91 -17.92 -2.05
CA VAL A 300 6.65 -18.32 -0.86
C VAL A 300 7.48 -17.14 -0.38
N MET A 301 7.30 -16.76 0.88
CA MET A 301 8.22 -15.88 1.59
C MET A 301 9.10 -16.72 2.51
N VAL A 302 10.39 -16.45 2.52
CA VAL A 302 11.33 -16.97 3.53
C VAL A 302 12.08 -15.80 4.14
N ARG A 303 12.08 -15.75 5.47
CA ARG A 303 12.84 -14.77 6.26
C ARG A 303 13.70 -15.50 7.28
N ASN A 304 14.94 -15.03 7.46
CA ASN A 304 15.86 -15.63 8.43
C ASN A 304 16.79 -14.57 9.03
N ASN A 305 17.11 -14.73 10.31
CA ASN A 305 18.04 -13.83 11.01
C ASN A 305 19.52 -14.13 10.73
N LEU A 306 19.82 -15.24 10.04
CA LEU A 306 21.16 -15.69 9.66
C LEU A 306 22.12 -15.83 10.86
N ARG A 307 21.60 -16.04 12.07
CA ARG A 307 22.39 -16.24 13.29
C ARG A 307 22.60 -17.73 13.54
N PRO A 308 23.82 -18.27 13.46
CA PRO A 308 24.05 -19.71 13.59
C PRO A 308 23.63 -20.31 14.95
N SER A 309 23.84 -19.58 16.05
CA SER A 309 23.63 -20.07 17.41
C SER A 309 22.24 -19.76 17.99
N ASP A 310 21.46 -18.89 17.36
CA ASP A 310 20.11 -18.48 17.80
C ASP A 310 19.26 -18.17 16.57
N ASN A 311 19.09 -19.18 15.71
CA ASN A 311 18.41 -19.00 14.42
C ASN A 311 16.90 -18.80 14.62
N LYS A 312 16.39 -17.72 14.05
CA LYS A 312 14.96 -17.38 13.97
C LYS A 312 14.60 -17.07 12.53
N GLY A 313 13.38 -17.38 12.16
CA GLY A 313 12.89 -17.12 10.82
C GLY A 313 11.39 -17.26 10.70
N ALA A 314 10.92 -17.08 9.48
CA ALA A 314 9.53 -17.27 9.11
C ALA A 314 9.42 -17.80 7.69
N VAL A 315 8.33 -18.54 7.44
CA VAL A 315 7.89 -18.93 6.12
C VAL A 315 6.43 -18.52 5.93
N GLN A 316 6.11 -17.96 4.77
CA GLN A 316 4.72 -17.74 4.35
C GLN A 316 4.49 -18.45 3.03
N LEU A 317 3.43 -19.24 2.95
CA LEU A 317 2.98 -19.91 1.74
C LEU A 317 1.66 -19.28 1.32
N GLU A 318 1.52 -19.02 0.03
CA GLU A 318 0.33 -18.41 -0.51
C GLU A 318 -0.13 -19.12 -1.77
N TRP A 319 -1.44 -19.22 -1.91
CA TRP A 319 -2.08 -19.71 -3.11
C TRP A 319 -3.30 -18.86 -3.41
N SER A 320 -3.34 -18.28 -4.61
CA SER A 320 -4.54 -17.61 -5.12
C SER A 320 -5.01 -18.22 -6.44
N PHE A 321 -6.33 -18.31 -6.59
CA PHE A 321 -7.00 -18.92 -7.73
C PHE A 321 -8.20 -18.08 -8.16
N PRO A 322 -8.60 -18.11 -9.44
CA PRO A 322 -9.71 -17.28 -9.91
C PRO A 322 -11.01 -17.75 -9.26
N LEU A 323 -11.74 -16.81 -8.65
CA LEU A 323 -13.06 -17.07 -8.06
C LEU A 323 -14.15 -16.27 -8.77
N PHE A 324 -13.95 -14.98 -8.93
CA PHE A 324 -14.78 -14.06 -9.72
C PHE A 324 -13.91 -13.23 -10.67
N ARG A 325 -14.52 -12.42 -11.55
CA ARG A 325 -13.81 -11.66 -12.59
C ARG A 325 -12.66 -10.79 -12.07
N HIS A 326 -12.79 -10.20 -10.88
CA HIS A 326 -11.79 -9.31 -10.27
C HIS A 326 -11.44 -9.70 -8.83
N ILE A 327 -11.83 -10.89 -8.39
CA ILE A 327 -11.59 -11.37 -7.02
C ILE A 327 -11.08 -12.82 -7.12
N SER A 328 -9.95 -13.07 -6.49
CA SER A 328 -9.37 -14.40 -6.38
C SER A 328 -9.74 -15.03 -5.04
N GLY A 329 -9.99 -16.34 -5.03
CA GLY A 329 -9.91 -17.12 -3.80
C GLY A 329 -8.46 -17.14 -3.33
N TYR A 330 -8.26 -17.09 -2.01
CA TYR A 330 -6.93 -16.91 -1.43
C TYR A 330 -6.75 -17.75 -0.17
N VAL A 331 -5.65 -18.50 -0.13
CA VAL A 331 -5.21 -19.29 1.02
C VAL A 331 -3.80 -18.84 1.39
N GLN A 332 -3.59 -18.60 2.68
CA GLN A 332 -2.31 -18.17 3.23
C GLN A 332 -1.96 -19.03 4.43
N TYR A 333 -0.74 -19.51 4.51
CA TYR A 333 -0.20 -20.17 5.68
C TYR A 333 1.07 -19.47 6.13
N PHE A 334 1.12 -19.06 7.39
CA PHE A 334 2.30 -18.44 8.00
C PHE A 334 2.82 -19.31 9.13
N ASN A 335 4.14 -19.50 9.20
CA ASN A 335 4.79 -20.13 10.32
C ASN A 335 6.13 -19.44 10.68
N GLY A 336 6.29 -19.03 11.94
CA GLY A 336 7.53 -18.45 12.45
C GLY A 336 7.31 -17.15 13.22
N TYR A 337 8.32 -16.28 13.23
CA TYR A 337 8.33 -15.06 14.04
C TYR A 337 7.96 -13.81 13.23
N GLY A 338 7.35 -12.82 13.88
CA GLY A 338 7.10 -11.50 13.30
C GLY A 338 6.11 -11.45 12.15
N GLU A 339 4.99 -12.17 12.31
CA GLU A 339 3.84 -11.98 11.42
C GLU A 339 3.20 -10.60 11.60
N SER A 340 3.30 -10.04 12.80
CA SER A 340 2.93 -8.67 13.16
C SER A 340 3.97 -8.09 14.11
N LEU A 341 3.97 -6.76 14.33
CA LEU A 341 4.91 -6.16 15.27
C LEU A 341 4.69 -6.60 16.71
N ILE A 342 3.45 -6.71 17.20
CA ILE A 342 3.22 -7.22 18.57
C ILE A 342 3.68 -8.67 18.74
N ASP A 343 3.69 -9.45 17.65
CA ASP A 343 4.14 -10.85 17.64
C ASP A 343 5.59 -11.02 17.18
N TYR A 344 6.40 -9.95 17.09
CA TYR A 344 7.77 -10.01 16.55
C TYR A 344 8.65 -11.07 17.23
N ASN A 345 8.52 -11.23 18.55
CA ASN A 345 9.28 -12.16 19.36
C ASN A 345 8.51 -13.44 19.72
N LYS A 346 7.37 -13.70 19.07
CA LYS A 346 6.54 -14.89 19.28
C LYS A 346 6.43 -15.71 18.00
N SER A 347 6.54 -17.03 18.16
CA SER A 347 6.33 -17.95 17.05
C SER A 347 4.84 -18.19 16.86
N VAL A 348 4.35 -17.90 15.66
CA VAL A 348 2.96 -18.06 15.25
C VAL A 348 2.84 -19.14 14.18
N ASN A 349 1.72 -19.85 14.20
CA ASN A 349 1.29 -20.72 13.11
C ASN A 349 -0.15 -20.35 12.75
N ARG A 350 -0.37 -19.78 11.56
CA ARG A 350 -1.66 -19.28 11.12
C ARG A 350 -2.03 -19.81 9.75
N LEU A 351 -3.22 -20.40 9.63
CA LEU A 351 -3.85 -20.73 8.36
C LEU A 351 -5.01 -19.77 8.11
N GLY A 352 -5.00 -19.10 6.97
CA GLY A 352 -6.02 -18.15 6.56
C GLY A 352 -6.65 -18.49 5.22
N ILE A 353 -7.96 -18.27 5.12
CA ILE A 353 -8.76 -18.50 3.92
C ILE A 353 -9.65 -17.27 3.68
N GLY A 354 -9.70 -16.81 2.43
CA GLY A 354 -10.54 -15.69 2.04
C GLY A 354 -10.33 -15.28 0.59
N PHE A 355 -10.17 -13.97 0.38
CA PHE A 355 -10.23 -13.33 -0.92
C PHE A 355 -9.04 -12.40 -1.12
N MET A 356 -8.53 -12.36 -2.35
CA MET A 356 -7.54 -11.39 -2.80
C MET A 356 -8.17 -10.50 -3.87
N LEU A 357 -8.02 -9.19 -3.69
CA LEU A 357 -8.52 -8.16 -4.61
C LEU A 357 -7.48 -7.84 -5.67
N THR A 358 -6.22 -7.69 -5.26
CA THR A 358 -5.10 -7.42 -6.17
C THR A 358 -3.88 -8.20 -5.72
N ASP A 359 -3.16 -8.72 -6.69
CA ASP A 359 -1.84 -9.32 -6.51
C ASP A 359 -0.73 -8.24 -6.49
N TRP A 360 0.53 -8.68 -6.31
CA TRP A 360 1.73 -7.94 -6.69
C TRP A 360 1.68 -7.56 -8.18
#